data_AF-A0AAN8X1Q2-F1
#
_entry.id   AF-A0AAN8X1Q2-F1
#
_cell.length_a   1.000
_cell.length_b   1.000
_cell.length_c   1.000
_cell.angle_alpha   90.00
_cell.angle_beta   90.00
_cell.angle_gamma   90.00
#
_symmetry.space_group_name_H-M   'P 1'
#
loop_
_entity.id
_entity.type
_entity.pdbx_description
1 polymer ?
#
loop_
_entity_poly.entity_id
_entity_poly.type
_entity_poly.pdbx_seq_one_letter_code
_entity_poly.pdbx_strand_id
1 'polypeptide(L)'
;MLNLALHAGAGLHYYCQEECLENALLKPISSLDKYAIDHIQQYWIDPPAPKGEFKPSFPLTKPPWNTMGNWGDAYKFINDYFKNYQNPGVFMEIGAQDGEFMSLTLYLEQELGFRGLLVEPNPRDYLKLRDAKRSSYSINACATPDMGHRRDQLWLRDTPANLPPLLHRIQEGSNRLLQYVSIE
;
A
#
# COMPACT_ATOMS: atom_id res chain seq x y z
N MET A 1 -10.35 11.79 0.27
CA MET A 1 -10.99 12.70 1.24
C MET A 1 -11.30 11.89 2.48
N LEU A 2 -10.38 11.82 3.43
CA LEU A 2 -10.80 11.66 4.81
C LEU A 2 -10.72 13.04 5.43
N ASN A 3 -11.85 13.74 5.37
CA ASN A 3 -12.04 14.87 6.25
C ASN A 3 -12.20 14.29 7.65
N LEU A 4 -11.11 14.11 8.38
CA LEU A 4 -11.20 14.20 9.83
C LEU A 4 -11.30 15.69 10.17
N ALA A 5 -12.44 16.29 9.83
CA ALA A 5 -12.92 17.36 10.67
C ALA A 5 -13.21 16.65 12.00
N LEU A 6 -12.28 16.76 12.95
CA LEU A 6 -12.59 16.53 14.35
C LEU A 6 -13.60 17.62 14.73
N HIS A 7 -14.86 17.40 14.32
CA HIS A 7 -15.97 17.88 15.10
C HIS A 7 -15.71 17.23 16.46
N ALA A 8 -15.32 18.04 17.44
CA ALA A 8 -15.25 17.64 18.83
C ALA A 8 -16.69 17.32 19.29
N GLY A 9 -17.27 16.26 18.72
CA GLY A 9 -18.42 15.60 19.29
C GLY A 9 -17.96 15.07 20.64
N ALA A 10 -18.85 15.16 21.63
CA ALA A 10 -18.63 14.82 23.03
C ALA A 10 -17.98 13.43 23.30
N GLY A 11 -17.80 12.60 22.26
CA GLY A 11 -17.14 11.29 22.30
C GLY A 11 -15.62 11.32 22.55
N LEU A 12 -14.85 12.32 22.09
CA LEU A 12 -13.38 12.26 22.21
C LEU A 12 -12.89 12.32 23.67
N HIS A 13 -13.61 13.04 24.53
CA HIS A 13 -13.36 13.10 25.97
C HIS A 13 -13.51 11.73 26.66
N TYR A 14 -14.28 10.79 26.07
CA TYR A 14 -14.42 9.43 26.62
C TYR A 14 -13.23 8.52 26.27
N TYR A 15 -12.46 8.85 25.24
CA TYR A 15 -11.32 8.04 24.80
C TYR A 15 -9.99 8.53 25.39
N CYS A 16 -9.86 9.83 25.65
CA CYS A 16 -8.66 10.40 26.28
C CYS A 16 -9.03 11.53 27.24
N GLN A 17 -8.35 11.61 28.39
CA GLN A 17 -8.43 12.76 29.31
C GLN A 17 -7.99 14.06 28.61
N GLU A 18 -8.44 15.22 29.11
CA GLU A 18 -8.37 16.53 28.43
C GLU A 18 -6.99 16.91 27.84
N GLU A 19 -5.89 16.45 28.44
CA GLU A 19 -4.52 16.74 27.95
C GLU A 19 -4.21 16.17 26.56
N CYS A 20 -4.89 15.10 26.11
CA CYS A 20 -4.62 14.49 24.81
C CYS A 20 -5.14 15.34 23.64
N LEU A 21 -6.30 15.98 23.82
CA LEU A 21 -6.89 16.82 22.78
C LEU A 21 -6.03 18.06 22.56
N GLU A 22 -5.59 18.73 23.63
CA GLU A 22 -4.66 19.85 23.50
C GLU A 22 -3.35 19.41 22.85
N ASN A 23 -2.75 18.29 23.26
CA ASN A 23 -1.50 17.81 22.65
C ASN A 23 -1.65 17.45 21.17
N ALA A 24 -2.77 16.84 20.76
CA ALA A 24 -3.06 16.54 19.36
C ALA A 24 -3.37 17.78 18.51
N LEU A 25 -3.84 18.86 19.13
CA LEU A 25 -4.04 20.17 18.49
C LEU A 25 -2.74 20.99 18.41
N LEU A 26 -1.81 20.79 19.35
CA LEU A 26 -0.57 21.55 19.44
C LEU A 26 0.57 20.97 18.61
N LYS A 27 0.56 19.66 18.30
CA LYS A 27 1.62 18.98 17.53
C LYS A 27 1.04 17.88 16.63
N PRO A 28 1.69 17.59 15.48
CA PRO A 28 1.35 16.42 14.68
C PRO A 28 1.37 15.14 15.55
N ILE A 29 0.37 14.29 15.37
CA ILE A 29 0.30 13.00 16.04
C ILE A 29 1.52 12.16 15.64
N SER A 30 2.19 11.59 16.64
CA SER A 30 3.33 10.69 16.41
C SER A 30 2.91 9.50 15.55
N SER A 31 3.79 9.05 14.65
CA SER A 31 3.57 7.81 13.89
C SER A 31 3.52 6.55 14.77
N LEU A 32 3.99 6.65 16.01
CA LEU A 32 3.92 5.60 17.03
C LEU A 32 2.79 5.81 18.05
N ASP A 33 1.91 6.78 17.83
CA ASP A 33 0.76 7.01 18.70
C ASP A 33 -0.19 5.81 18.67
N LYS A 34 -0.50 5.26 19.85
CA LYS A 34 -1.31 4.05 19.98
C LYS A 34 -2.72 4.25 19.44
N TYR A 35 -3.35 5.40 19.68
CA TYR A 35 -4.72 5.65 19.24
C TYR A 35 -4.79 5.80 17.72
N ALA A 36 -3.80 6.46 17.11
CA ALA A 36 -3.68 6.52 15.66
C ALA A 36 -3.50 5.12 15.05
N ILE A 37 -2.61 4.31 15.62
CA ILE A 37 -2.38 2.93 15.15
C ILE A 37 -3.65 2.09 15.29
N ASP A 38 -4.31 2.12 16.45
CA ASP A 38 -5.54 1.36 16.69
C ASP A 38 -6.64 1.80 15.70
N HIS A 39 -6.77 3.10 15.45
CA HIS A 39 -7.73 3.63 14.48
C HIS A 39 -7.43 3.15 13.05
N ILE A 40 -6.16 3.18 12.63
CA ILE A 40 -5.74 2.66 11.32
C ILE A 40 -6.06 1.17 11.21
N GLN A 41 -5.67 0.38 12.22
CA GLN A 41 -5.91 -1.06 12.24
C GLN A 41 -7.41 -1.41 12.21
N GLN A 42 -8.25 -0.63 12.88
CA GLN A 42 -9.68 -0.91 12.99
C GLN A 42 -10.47 -0.47 11.75
N TYR A 43 -10.11 0.65 11.11
CA TYR A 43 -10.97 1.29 10.10
C TYR A 43 -10.35 1.40 8.71
N TRP A 44 -9.03 1.23 8.57
CA TRP A 44 -8.31 1.53 7.33
C TRP A 44 -7.64 0.33 6.70
N ILE A 45 -7.32 -0.69 7.50
CA ILE A 45 -6.69 -1.90 7.02
C ILE A 45 -7.76 -2.92 6.67
N ASP A 46 -7.76 -3.32 5.40
CA ASP A 46 -8.56 -4.44 4.93
C ASP A 46 -7.89 -5.78 5.26
N PRO A 47 -8.68 -6.79 5.68
CA PRO A 47 -8.15 -8.10 6.05
C PRO A 47 -7.65 -8.87 4.82
N PRO A 48 -6.71 -9.82 5.01
CA PRO A 48 -6.24 -10.70 3.95
C PRO A 48 -7.37 -11.58 3.43
N ALA A 49 -7.30 -11.95 2.15
CA ALA A 49 -8.12 -13.04 1.64
C ALA A 49 -7.64 -14.38 2.23
N PRO A 50 -8.52 -15.40 2.32
CA PRO A 50 -8.13 -16.74 2.71
C PRO A 50 -6.94 -17.25 1.88
N LYS A 51 -6.01 -17.95 2.55
CA LYS A 51 -4.81 -18.48 1.90
C LYS A 51 -5.19 -19.40 0.74
N GLY A 52 -4.52 -19.23 -0.40
CA GLY A 52 -4.74 -20.02 -1.62
C GLY A 52 -5.84 -19.50 -2.55
N GLU A 53 -6.53 -18.42 -2.19
CA GLU A 53 -7.49 -17.76 -3.09
C GLU A 53 -6.83 -17.02 -4.24
N PHE A 54 -5.67 -16.39 -4.01
CA PHE A 54 -4.89 -15.76 -5.08
C PHE A 54 -4.60 -16.77 -6.21
N LYS A 55 -4.92 -16.37 -7.45
CA LYS A 55 -4.65 -17.17 -8.66
C LYS A 55 -3.68 -16.42 -9.56
N PRO A 56 -2.41 -16.86 -9.67
CA PRO A 56 -1.43 -16.16 -10.49
C PRO A 56 -1.80 -16.26 -11.99
N SER A 57 -1.75 -15.12 -12.68
CA SER A 57 -1.91 -15.00 -14.13
C SER A 57 -0.69 -15.55 -14.91
N PHE A 58 0.45 -15.76 -14.24
CA PHE A 58 1.70 -16.27 -14.82
C PHE A 58 2.55 -16.99 -13.76
N PRO A 59 3.51 -17.85 -14.16
CA PRO A 59 4.41 -18.49 -13.20
C PRO A 59 5.23 -17.47 -12.41
N LEU A 60 5.14 -17.48 -11.08
CA LEU A 60 5.86 -16.54 -10.22
C LEU A 60 7.39 -16.70 -10.33
N THR A 61 7.89 -17.88 -10.71
CA THR A 61 9.34 -18.07 -10.94
C THR A 61 9.83 -17.40 -12.22
N LYS A 62 8.93 -17.06 -13.16
CA LYS A 62 9.26 -16.46 -14.46
C LYS A 62 8.18 -15.44 -14.88
N PRO A 63 8.02 -14.33 -14.14
CA PRO A 63 7.01 -13.35 -14.47
C PRO A 63 7.37 -12.58 -15.76
N PRO A 64 6.40 -11.94 -16.44
CA PRO A 64 6.63 -11.18 -17.67
C PRO A 64 7.66 -10.05 -17.55
N TRP A 65 7.87 -9.51 -16.34
CA TRP A 65 8.82 -8.42 -16.08
C TRP A 65 10.21 -8.91 -15.61
N ASN A 66 10.48 -10.23 -15.61
CA ASN A 66 11.78 -10.80 -15.24
C ASN A 66 12.96 -10.16 -16.02
N THR A 67 12.72 -9.76 -17.26
CA THR A 67 13.73 -9.15 -18.14
C THR A 67 13.65 -7.62 -18.19
N MET A 68 12.83 -6.98 -17.34
CA MET A 68 12.65 -5.52 -17.33
C MET A 68 13.75 -4.85 -16.49
N GLY A 69 14.98 -4.90 -16.99
CA GLY A 69 16.15 -4.21 -16.43
C GLY A 69 16.27 -4.34 -14.92
N ASN A 70 16.57 -3.22 -14.25
CA ASN A 70 16.80 -3.17 -12.80
C ASN A 70 15.62 -3.72 -11.98
N TRP A 71 14.38 -3.66 -12.49
CA TRP A 71 13.22 -4.20 -11.77
C TRP A 71 13.24 -5.73 -11.73
N GLY A 72 13.54 -6.35 -12.88
CA GLY A 72 13.73 -7.79 -12.97
C GLY A 72 14.89 -8.29 -12.10
N ASP A 73 15.97 -7.52 -12.02
CA ASP A 73 17.13 -7.84 -11.18
C ASP A 73 16.80 -7.72 -9.69
N ALA A 74 16.05 -6.70 -9.28
CA ALA A 74 15.57 -6.56 -7.90
C ALA A 74 14.65 -7.73 -7.49
N TYR A 75 13.74 -8.13 -8.39
CA TYR A 75 12.86 -9.28 -8.18
C TYR A 75 13.65 -10.58 -7.94
N LYS A 76 14.65 -10.85 -8.80
CA LYS A 76 15.53 -12.01 -8.65
C LYS A 76 16.31 -11.95 -7.35
N PHE A 77 16.94 -10.81 -7.06
CA PHE A 77 17.74 -10.63 -5.86
C PHE A 77 16.93 -10.92 -4.59
N ILE A 78 15.73 -10.34 -4.46
CA ILE A 78 14.85 -10.54 -3.30
C ILE A 78 14.50 -12.03 -3.15
N ASN A 79 14.06 -12.67 -4.23
CA ASN A 79 13.66 -14.07 -4.17
C ASN A 79 14.84 -15.00 -3.89
N ASP A 80 15.99 -14.74 -4.50
CA ASP A 80 17.21 -15.52 -4.26
C ASP A 80 17.76 -15.34 -2.85
N TYR A 81 17.59 -14.15 -2.26
CA TYR A 81 17.98 -13.87 -0.89
C TYR A 81 17.11 -14.65 0.11
N PHE A 82 15.78 -14.67 -0.11
CA PHE A 82 14.84 -15.27 0.83
C PHE A 82 14.47 -16.73 0.56
N LYS A 83 14.80 -17.32 -0.61
CA LYS A 83 14.38 -18.70 -0.95
C LYS A 83 14.76 -19.79 0.06
N ASN A 84 15.81 -19.57 0.84
CA ASN A 84 16.30 -20.51 1.86
C ASN A 84 15.99 -20.05 3.30
N TYR A 85 15.23 -18.97 3.49
CA TYR A 85 14.80 -18.54 4.82
C TYR A 85 13.81 -19.55 5.39
N GLN A 86 14.15 -20.13 6.54
CA GLN A 86 13.31 -21.12 7.22
C GLN A 86 12.16 -20.49 8.01
N ASN A 87 12.30 -19.21 8.38
CA ASN A 87 11.32 -18.48 9.17
C ASN A 87 10.77 -17.31 8.33
N PRO A 88 9.53 -17.43 7.81
CA PRO A 88 8.93 -16.36 7.02
C PRO A 88 8.75 -15.09 7.85
N GLY A 89 9.12 -13.95 7.24
CA GLY A 89 9.05 -12.64 7.88
C GLY A 89 7.75 -11.89 7.62
N VAL A 90 7.81 -10.58 7.86
CA VAL A 90 6.78 -9.62 7.49
C VAL A 90 7.36 -8.62 6.48
N PHE A 91 6.63 -8.31 5.42
CA PHE A 91 6.98 -7.26 4.47
C PHE A 91 5.94 -6.13 4.45
N MET A 92 6.34 -5.00 3.88
CA MET A 92 5.44 -3.93 3.46
C MET A 92 5.77 -3.59 2.01
N GLU A 93 4.78 -3.60 1.13
CA GLU A 93 4.94 -3.22 -0.27
C GLU A 93 4.21 -1.90 -0.51
N ILE A 94 4.96 -0.85 -0.86
CA ILE A 94 4.43 0.49 -1.14
C ILE A 94 4.33 0.66 -2.65
N GLY A 95 3.13 0.95 -3.14
CA GLY A 95 2.81 0.94 -4.57
C GLY A 95 2.50 -0.47 -5.06
N ALA A 96 1.61 -1.18 -4.35
CA ALA A 96 1.24 -2.56 -4.66
C ALA A 96 0.36 -2.71 -5.92
N GLN A 97 -0.08 -1.60 -6.52
CA GLN A 97 -0.79 -1.54 -7.80
C GLN A 97 -2.00 -2.49 -7.87
N ASP A 98 -2.02 -3.43 -8.83
CA ASP A 98 -3.10 -4.40 -9.05
C ASP A 98 -2.95 -5.65 -8.18
N GLY A 99 -1.97 -5.67 -7.28
CA GLY A 99 -1.67 -6.78 -6.38
C GLY A 99 -0.90 -7.92 -7.02
N GLU A 100 -0.54 -7.85 -8.30
CA GLU A 100 0.15 -8.94 -9.00
C GLU A 100 1.28 -8.44 -9.90
N PHE A 101 0.98 -7.56 -10.85
CA PHE A 101 1.92 -7.10 -11.86
C PHE A 101 3.08 -6.35 -11.20
N MET A 102 4.31 -6.72 -11.57
CA MET A 102 5.54 -6.13 -11.03
C MET A 102 5.73 -6.24 -9.51
N SER A 103 4.91 -7.04 -8.80
CA SER A 103 5.05 -7.18 -7.34
C SER A 103 6.37 -7.86 -6.97
N LEU A 104 7.10 -7.25 -6.04
CA LEU A 104 8.35 -7.78 -5.51
C LEU A 104 8.13 -8.75 -4.34
N THR A 105 6.93 -8.74 -3.75
CA THR A 105 6.61 -9.51 -2.55
C THR A 105 5.71 -10.71 -2.80
N LEU A 106 5.09 -10.80 -3.98
CA LEU A 106 4.13 -11.86 -4.31
C LEU A 106 4.72 -13.27 -4.14
N TYR A 107 5.94 -13.48 -4.62
CA TYR A 107 6.64 -14.76 -4.44
C TYR A 107 6.93 -15.06 -2.96
N LEU A 108 7.37 -14.05 -2.19
CA LEU A 108 7.61 -14.21 -0.75
C LEU A 108 6.33 -14.63 -0.03
N GLU A 109 5.20 -14.02 -0.38
CA GLU A 109 3.90 -14.32 0.21
C GLU A 109 3.40 -15.72 -0.15
N GLN A 110 3.34 -16.02 -1.45
CA GLN A 110 2.68 -17.23 -1.95
C GLN A 110 3.54 -18.48 -1.79
N GLU A 111 4.85 -18.38 -1.99
CA GLU A 111 5.76 -19.54 -2.01
C GLU A 111 6.56 -19.70 -0.73
N LEU A 112 6.91 -18.58 -0.07
CA LEU A 112 7.75 -18.60 1.13
C LEU A 112 6.96 -18.33 2.42
N GLY A 113 5.64 -18.15 2.34
CA GLY A 113 4.77 -18.01 3.50
C GLY A 113 4.94 -16.70 4.28
N PHE A 114 5.59 -15.68 3.70
CA PHE A 114 5.68 -14.36 4.32
C PHE A 114 4.28 -13.75 4.45
N ARG A 115 4.12 -12.89 5.45
CA ARG A 115 2.92 -12.07 5.59
C ARG A 115 3.27 -10.62 5.27
N GLY A 116 2.30 -9.81 4.90
CA GLY A 116 2.60 -8.41 4.68
C GLY A 116 1.42 -7.47 4.71
N LEU A 117 1.75 -6.20 4.48
CA LEU A 117 0.83 -5.11 4.24
C LEU A 117 1.09 -4.53 2.84
N LEU A 118 0.07 -4.53 2.01
CA LEU A 118 0.06 -3.93 0.68
C LEU A 118 -0.51 -2.52 0.77
N VAL A 119 0.26 -1.52 0.34
CA VAL A 119 -0.12 -0.11 0.36
C VAL A 119 -0.28 0.36 -1.08
N GLU A 120 -1.47 0.81 -1.46
CA GLU A 120 -1.73 1.36 -2.79
C GLU A 120 -2.61 2.61 -2.70
N PRO A 121 -2.10 3.80 -3.10
CA PRO A 121 -2.84 5.05 -2.98
C PRO A 121 -3.91 5.27 -4.06
N ASN A 122 -3.79 4.65 -5.24
CA ASN A 122 -4.77 4.81 -6.31
C ASN A 122 -6.00 3.95 -6.02
N PRO A 123 -7.20 4.54 -5.81
CA PRO A 123 -8.38 3.77 -5.48
C PRO A 123 -8.80 2.78 -6.56
N ARG A 124 -8.49 3.04 -7.84
CA ARG A 124 -8.81 2.12 -8.93
C ARG A 124 -7.92 0.89 -8.92
N ASP A 125 -6.63 1.07 -8.69
CA ASP A 125 -5.69 -0.05 -8.61
C ASP A 125 -5.88 -0.81 -7.29
N TYR A 126 -6.19 -0.11 -6.21
CA TYR A 126 -6.56 -0.72 -4.93
C TYR A 126 -7.72 -1.71 -5.05
N LEU A 127 -8.77 -1.37 -5.82
CA LEU A 127 -9.87 -2.31 -6.06
C LEU A 127 -9.40 -3.57 -6.79
N LYS A 128 -8.55 -3.43 -7.82
CA LYS A 128 -7.95 -4.57 -8.52
C LYS A 128 -7.10 -5.42 -7.58
N LEU A 129 -6.32 -4.78 -6.70
CA LEU A 129 -5.53 -5.45 -5.67
C LEU A 129 -6.41 -6.28 -4.72
N ARG A 130 -7.54 -5.73 -4.27
CA ARG A 130 -8.51 -6.47 -3.44
C ARG A 130 -9.14 -7.63 -4.21
N ASP A 131 -9.39 -7.45 -5.49
CA ASP A 131 -9.93 -8.48 -6.38
C ASP A 131 -8.92 -9.59 -6.70
N ALA A 132 -7.62 -9.31 -6.64
CA ALA A 132 -6.57 -10.31 -6.80
C ALA A 132 -6.55 -11.35 -5.67
N LYS A 133 -7.18 -11.06 -4.51
CA LYS A 133 -7.27 -11.97 -3.34
C LYS A 133 -5.91 -12.37 -2.75
N ARG A 134 -5.01 -11.39 -2.61
CA ARG A 134 -3.78 -11.56 -1.84
C ARG A 134 -4.10 -11.94 -0.39
N SER A 135 -3.27 -12.79 0.18
CA SER A 135 -3.31 -13.25 1.58
C SER A 135 -2.55 -12.32 2.54
N SER A 136 -2.19 -11.12 2.06
CA SER A 136 -1.65 -10.01 2.83
C SER A 136 -2.76 -9.02 3.20
N TYR A 137 -2.57 -8.30 4.31
CA TYR A 137 -3.39 -7.14 4.62
C TYR A 137 -3.21 -6.07 3.54
N SER A 138 -4.18 -5.18 3.37
CA SER A 138 -4.06 -4.09 2.41
C SER A 138 -4.64 -2.79 2.94
N ILE A 139 -4.12 -1.65 2.47
CA ILE A 139 -4.61 -0.32 2.83
C ILE A 139 -4.59 0.61 1.61
N ASN A 140 -5.70 1.34 1.42
CA ASN A 140 -5.81 2.38 0.41
C ASN A 140 -5.27 3.70 0.95
N ALA A 141 -3.94 3.87 0.89
CA ALA A 141 -3.27 5.02 1.48
C ALA A 141 -1.97 5.36 0.74
N CYS A 142 -1.51 6.60 0.93
CA CYS A 142 -0.17 7.03 0.54
C CYS A 142 0.82 6.78 1.69
N ALA A 143 2.08 6.54 1.35
CA ALA A 143 3.18 6.61 2.30
C ALA A 143 3.97 7.90 2.07
N THR A 144 4.25 8.65 3.13
CA THR A 144 5.01 9.91 3.08
C THR A 144 6.03 9.95 4.23
N PRO A 145 7.25 10.47 4.01
CA PRO A 145 8.20 10.72 5.09
C PRO A 145 7.85 11.97 5.91
N ASP A 146 6.90 12.78 5.45
CA ASP A 146 6.49 14.02 6.11
C ASP A 146 5.31 13.78 7.07
N MET A 147 5.38 14.36 8.26
CA MET A 147 4.28 14.37 9.24
C MET A 147 3.30 15.54 9.01
N GLY A 148 3.60 16.44 8.07
CA GLY A 148 2.79 17.60 7.75
C GLY A 148 1.49 17.25 7.04
N HIS A 149 0.41 17.94 7.41
CA HIS A 149 -0.86 17.87 6.71
C HIS A 149 -0.75 18.58 5.36
N ARG A 150 -0.45 17.82 4.30
CA ARG A 150 -0.46 18.35 2.92
C ARG A 150 -1.53 17.68 2.09
N ARG A 151 -2.16 18.47 1.21
CA ARG A 151 -2.99 17.92 0.15
C ARG A 151 -2.09 17.56 -1.02
N ASP A 152 -1.80 16.27 -1.15
CA ASP A 152 -1.12 15.76 -2.33
C ASP A 152 -2.14 15.46 -3.44
N GLN A 153 -1.78 15.77 -4.68
CA GLN A 153 -2.58 15.39 -5.84
C GLN A 153 -1.97 14.15 -6.47
N LEU A 154 -2.77 13.10 -6.63
CA LEU A 154 -2.37 11.94 -7.41
C LEU A 154 -2.57 12.27 -8.89
N TRP A 155 -1.49 12.34 -9.64
CA TRP A 155 -1.59 12.47 -11.09
C TRP A 155 -1.81 11.11 -11.71
N LEU A 156 -2.95 11.00 -12.39
CA LEU A 156 -3.33 9.84 -13.16
C LEU A 156 -2.93 10.08 -14.61
N ARG A 157 -2.17 9.15 -15.18
CA ARG A 157 -1.76 9.23 -16.57
C ARG A 157 -2.95 8.88 -17.47
N ASP A 158 -3.21 9.75 -18.45
CA ASP A 158 -4.16 9.41 -19.52
C ASP A 158 -3.65 8.18 -20.27
N THR A 159 -4.49 7.15 -20.26
CA THR A 159 -4.15 5.83 -20.78
C THR A 159 -5.08 5.53 -21.97
N PRO A 160 -4.58 5.51 -23.22
CA PRO A 160 -5.39 5.22 -24.39
C PRO A 160 -6.08 3.85 -24.29
N ALA A 161 -7.36 3.78 -24.66
CA ALA A 161 -8.17 2.56 -24.54
C ALA A 161 -7.72 1.41 -25.47
N ASN A 162 -6.89 1.68 -26.47
CA ASN A 162 -6.45 0.73 -27.48
C ASN A 162 -5.06 0.13 -27.18
N LEU A 163 -4.55 0.27 -25.96
CA LEU A 163 -3.27 -0.34 -25.60
C LEU A 163 -3.42 -1.85 -25.36
N PRO A 164 -2.38 -2.65 -25.67
CA PRO A 164 -2.29 -4.02 -25.20
C PRO A 164 -2.41 -4.10 -23.67
N PRO A 165 -3.02 -5.16 -23.10
CA PRO A 165 -3.22 -5.27 -21.65
C PRO A 165 -1.96 -5.08 -20.80
N LEU A 166 -0.82 -5.58 -21.26
CA LEU A 166 0.46 -5.40 -20.57
C LEU A 166 0.90 -3.92 -20.51
N LEU A 167 0.70 -3.18 -21.60
CA LEU A 167 1.05 -1.75 -21.65
C LEU A 167 0.09 -0.91 -20.82
N HIS A 168 -1.18 -1.32 -20.72
CA HIS A 168 -2.12 -0.72 -19.75
C HIS A 168 -1.58 -0.82 -18.33
N ARG A 169 -1.19 -2.02 -17.88
CA ARG A 169 -0.66 -2.22 -16.52
C ARG A 169 0.61 -1.40 -16.27
N ILE A 170 1.52 -1.30 -17.24
CA ILE A 170 2.73 -0.47 -17.12
C ILE A 170 2.37 1.01 -16.96
N GLN A 171 1.39 1.52 -17.71
CA GLN A 171 0.98 2.92 -17.63
C GLN A 171 0.29 3.23 -16.30
N GLU A 172 -0.57 2.34 -15.81
CA GLU A 172 -1.22 2.48 -14.49
C GLU A 172 -0.19 2.46 -13.35
N GLY A 173 0.81 1.56 -13.41
CA GLY A 173 1.91 1.51 -12.44
C GLY A 173 2.87 2.70 -12.52
N SER A 174 2.74 3.54 -13.56
CA SER A 174 3.53 4.77 -13.72
C SER A 174 2.83 6.02 -13.17
N ASN A 175 1.65 5.88 -12.55
CA ASN A 175 0.98 6.99 -11.86
C ASN A 175 1.89 7.53 -10.75
N ARG A 176 1.92 8.85 -10.57
CA ARG A 176 2.80 9.50 -9.60
C ARG A 176 2.03 10.43 -8.69
N LEU A 177 2.36 10.39 -7.41
CA LEU A 177 2.00 11.46 -6.49
C LEU A 177 2.75 12.72 -6.91
N LEU A 178 2.01 13.76 -7.29
CA LEU A 178 2.57 15.09 -7.46
C LEU A 178 2.45 15.80 -6.11
N GLN A 179 3.61 16.10 -5.53
CA GLN A 179 3.66 17.03 -4.40
C GLN A 179 3.31 18.41 -4.95
N TYR A 180 2.15 18.93 -4.57
CA TYR A 180 1.86 20.33 -4.78
C TYR A 180 2.66 21.08 -3.72
N VAL A 181 3.80 21.67 -4.11
CA VAL A 181 4.36 22.77 -3.32
C VAL A 181 3.34 23.88 -3.47
N SER A 182 2.45 24.07 -2.49
CA SER A 182 1.68 25.30 -2.42
C SER A 182 2.70 26.40 -2.23
N ILE A 183 2.93 27.17 -3.30
CA ILE A 183 3.60 28.45 -3.20
C ILE A 183 2.68 29.30 -2.30
N GLU A 184 3.09 29.47 -1.05
CA GLU A 184 2.78 30.66 -0.28
C GLU A 184 4.06 31.46 -0.11
#